data_AF-A0A5B8V6J5-F1
#
_entry.id   AF-A0A5B8V6J5-F1
#
_cell.length_a   1.000
_cell.length_b   1.000
_cell.length_c   1.000
_cell.angle_alpha   90.00
_cell.angle_beta   90.00
_cell.angle_gamma   90.00
#
_symmetry.space_group_name_H-M   'P 1'
#
loop_
_entity.id
_entity.type
_entity.pdbx_description
1 polymer ?
#
loop_
_entity_poly.entity_id
_entity_poly.type
_entity_poly.pdbx_seq_one_letter_code
_entity_poly.pdbx_strand_id
1 'polypeptide(L)'
;MNQDTILLHAIPGFILLVILEFMFFVKENRDQYKKDFPVSLGIGAGFIISAAAGKGVTMYLYSVVYSYRIFDFANNVWWVWIICFFADDLTYYWFHRLSHKIRFFWASHAVHHSSETFSFLANLRESWTSNITGILLFWIWLPFVGFEPGLILLIKSVSIIYQFCIHTEVINKLPKWVEAIFNTPSHHRVHHGCNIDYLDKNYGGIFIIWDRLFGTFVDESKKPVYGLTKKINSRNPVKIAFHEWYNMFNDLRKAISVSEAFNFIFNAPGWSKDGSSKTTNQLRKKETTASEKGYKKARNNHAVTRQPLISILKILLITLLIGCNFSGTSQQLKLHYAIMQGSNKIGWMNIEKTDSSNLSSIRSESETKKRMITLFTFNEKQESVFENGLLIKSYVYRKINNEIKFDQQTAYTGNQYIIRKTKNDEHIPISGIYYNQLSLYFSEPVNIKQVYSDFFHVMLTIEKNKDGMYKLTLPDGNINYYLYTNGICTYVKIVRSLFTIEFKLS
;
A
#
# COMPACT_ATOMS: atom_id res chain seq x y z
N MET A 1 -4.80 4.85 -7.13
CA MET A 1 -3.91 3.67 -7.06
C MET A 1 -4.33 2.78 -5.91
N ASN A 2 -4.81 1.57 -6.20
CA ASN A 2 -5.18 0.62 -5.13
C ASN A 2 -3.92 0.02 -4.50
N GLN A 3 -3.98 -0.31 -3.22
CA GLN A 3 -2.89 -0.96 -2.47
C GLN A 3 -2.26 -2.14 -3.22
N ASP A 4 -3.09 -2.94 -3.90
CA ASP A 4 -2.65 -4.14 -4.65
C ASP A 4 -1.74 -3.80 -5.84
N THR A 5 -1.85 -2.60 -6.39
CA THR A 5 -1.07 -2.18 -7.55
C THR A 5 0.38 -1.91 -7.18
N ILE A 6 0.66 -1.23 -6.05
CA ILE A 6 2.04 -0.89 -5.67
C ILE A 6 2.88 -2.12 -5.33
N LEU A 7 2.37 -3.01 -4.47
CA LEU A 7 3.18 -4.14 -4.01
C LEU A 7 3.42 -5.12 -5.16
N LEU A 8 2.42 -5.35 -6.02
CA LEU A 8 2.55 -6.18 -7.20
C LEU A 8 3.59 -5.61 -8.20
N HIS A 9 3.65 -4.28 -8.37
CA HIS A 9 4.68 -3.64 -9.17
C HIS A 9 6.07 -3.66 -8.54
N ALA A 10 6.18 -3.77 -7.21
CA ALA A 10 7.46 -3.89 -6.52
C ALA A 10 8.06 -5.30 -6.65
N ILE A 11 7.26 -6.35 -6.86
CA ILE A 11 7.70 -7.75 -6.92
C ILE A 11 8.83 -7.99 -7.96
N PRO A 12 8.73 -7.52 -9.23
CA PRO A 12 9.84 -7.67 -10.17
C PRO A 12 11.15 -7.05 -9.68
N GLY A 13 11.06 -5.89 -9.00
CA GLY A 13 12.21 -5.23 -8.39
C GLY A 13 12.80 -6.05 -7.24
N PHE A 14 11.96 -6.61 -6.36
CA PHE A 14 12.41 -7.50 -5.30
C PHE A 14 13.11 -8.75 -5.83
N ILE A 15 12.55 -9.38 -6.87
CA ILE A 15 13.16 -10.54 -7.52
C ILE A 15 14.53 -10.17 -8.09
N LEU A 16 14.63 -9.04 -8.79
CA LEU A 16 15.89 -8.56 -9.33
C LEU A 16 16.92 -8.31 -8.21
N LEU A 17 16.54 -7.66 -7.12
CA LEU A 17 17.43 -7.41 -5.98
C LEU A 17 17.91 -8.69 -5.31
N VAL A 18 17.05 -9.70 -5.16
CA VAL A 18 17.43 -11.03 -4.63
C VAL A 18 18.39 -11.75 -5.57
N ILE A 19 18.19 -11.65 -6.90
CA ILE A 19 19.11 -12.23 -7.89
C ILE A 19 20.46 -11.53 -7.84
N LEU A 20 20.47 -10.19 -7.82
CA LEU A 20 21.70 -9.40 -7.72
C LEU A 20 22.43 -9.71 -6.41
N GLU A 21 21.72 -9.77 -5.28
CA GLU A 21 22.33 -10.18 -4.01
C GLU A 21 22.90 -11.59 -4.12
N PHE A 22 22.21 -12.57 -4.69
CA PHE A 22 22.79 -13.91 -4.89
C PHE A 22 24.03 -13.94 -5.82
N MET A 23 24.08 -13.06 -6.82
CA MET A 23 25.21 -12.96 -7.76
C MET A 23 26.43 -12.26 -7.14
N PHE A 24 26.21 -11.19 -6.37
CA PHE A 24 27.26 -10.33 -5.80
C PHE A 24 27.59 -10.65 -4.32
N PHE A 25 26.75 -11.42 -3.62
CA PHE A 25 26.77 -11.71 -2.18
C PHE A 25 26.54 -13.23 -1.97
N VAL A 26 27.32 -14.05 -1.25
CA VAL A 26 28.50 -13.88 -0.37
C VAL A 26 29.46 -15.03 -0.71
N LYS A 27 30.72 -14.76 -1.09
CA LYS A 27 31.73 -15.83 -1.30
C LYS A 27 31.99 -16.65 -0.02
N GLU A 28 31.75 -16.06 1.15
CA GLU A 28 31.94 -16.61 2.50
C GLU A 28 30.68 -17.28 3.12
N ASN A 29 29.46 -16.91 2.72
CA ASN A 29 28.19 -17.44 3.26
C ASN A 29 27.27 -18.09 2.21
N ARG A 30 27.77 -18.34 1.00
CA ARG A 30 26.98 -18.84 -0.15
C ARG A 30 26.18 -20.10 0.17
N ASP A 31 26.79 -21.01 0.91
CA ASP A 31 26.18 -22.30 1.23
C ASP A 31 25.04 -22.16 2.22
N GLN A 32 25.15 -21.25 3.18
CA GLN A 32 24.04 -20.97 4.10
C GLN A 32 22.91 -20.22 3.38
N TYR A 33 23.23 -19.25 2.52
CA TYR A 33 22.23 -18.57 1.69
C TYR A 33 21.42 -19.55 0.83
N LYS A 34 22.09 -20.50 0.15
CA LYS A 34 21.42 -21.54 -0.64
C LYS A 34 20.50 -22.43 0.20
N LYS A 35 20.87 -22.71 1.45
CA LYS A 35 20.05 -23.49 2.39
C LYS A 35 18.84 -22.70 2.89
N ASP A 36 19.00 -21.39 3.08
CA ASP A 36 17.97 -20.49 3.58
C ASP A 36 16.93 -20.12 2.50
N PHE A 37 17.34 -20.06 1.23
CA PHE A 37 16.47 -19.73 0.08
C PHE A 37 15.16 -20.52 0.01
N PRO A 38 15.16 -21.87 -0.09
CA PRO A 38 13.91 -22.63 -0.18
C PRO A 38 13.06 -22.53 1.09
N VAL A 39 13.69 -22.34 2.25
CA VAL A 39 12.99 -22.17 3.53
C VAL A 39 12.25 -20.82 3.55
N SER A 40 12.94 -19.74 3.19
CA SER A 40 12.37 -18.39 3.13
C SER A 40 11.26 -18.29 2.08
N LEU A 41 11.40 -18.95 0.92
CA LEU A 41 10.32 -19.03 -0.07
C LEU A 41 9.09 -19.77 0.46
N GLY A 42 9.29 -20.91 1.14
CA GLY A 42 8.19 -21.67 1.74
C GLY A 42 7.44 -20.87 2.81
N ILE A 43 8.18 -20.15 3.66
CA ILE A 43 7.58 -19.24 4.66
C ILE A 43 6.85 -18.08 3.95
N GLY A 44 7.47 -17.43 2.96
CA GLY A 44 6.85 -16.33 2.23
C GLY A 44 5.56 -16.73 1.51
N ALA A 45 5.53 -17.93 0.91
CA ALA A 45 4.31 -18.45 0.27
C ALA A 45 3.16 -18.63 1.27
N GLY A 46 3.44 -19.20 2.45
CA GLY A 46 2.43 -19.35 3.50
C GLY A 46 1.96 -18.00 4.06
N PHE A 47 2.85 -17.00 4.13
CA PHE A 47 2.47 -15.64 4.50
C PHE A 47 1.49 -15.03 3.49
N ILE A 48 1.73 -15.15 2.18
CA ILE A 48 0.83 -14.61 1.15
C ILE A 48 -0.59 -15.16 1.33
N ILE A 49 -0.71 -16.47 1.59
CA ILE A 49 -2.01 -17.12 1.82
C ILE A 49 -2.68 -16.55 3.08
N SER A 50 -1.96 -16.47 4.19
CA SER A 50 -2.49 -15.93 5.46
C SER A 50 -2.86 -14.45 5.36
N ALA A 51 -2.04 -13.65 4.67
CA ALA A 51 -2.27 -12.23 4.45
C ALA A 51 -3.51 -12.00 3.57
N ALA A 52 -3.69 -12.79 2.50
CA ALA A 52 -4.88 -12.71 1.65
C ALA A 52 -6.16 -12.99 2.44
N ALA A 53 -6.16 -14.00 3.31
CA ALA A 53 -7.30 -14.32 4.19
C ALA A 53 -7.59 -13.18 5.19
N GLY A 54 -6.55 -12.60 5.80
CA GLY A 54 -6.69 -11.50 6.77
C GLY A 54 -7.07 -10.15 6.16
N LYS A 55 -6.77 -9.92 4.88
CA LYS A 55 -6.98 -8.63 4.22
C LYS A 55 -8.46 -8.23 4.17
N GLY A 56 -9.34 -9.15 3.80
CA GLY A 56 -10.79 -8.88 3.76
C GLY A 56 -11.35 -8.53 5.13
N VAL A 57 -10.94 -9.27 6.17
CA VAL A 57 -11.31 -9.00 7.57
C VAL A 57 -10.80 -7.64 8.03
N THR A 58 -9.55 -7.31 7.71
CA THR A 58 -8.94 -6.02 8.05
C THR A 58 -9.69 -4.86 7.39
N MET A 59 -9.97 -4.96 6.08
CA MET A 59 -10.70 -3.93 5.33
C MET A 59 -12.11 -3.73 5.89
N TYR A 60 -12.82 -4.83 6.17
CA TYR A 60 -14.15 -4.77 6.77
C TYR A 60 -14.10 -4.10 8.16
N LEU A 61 -13.24 -4.57 9.06
CA LEU A 61 -13.15 -4.01 10.41
C LEU A 61 -12.77 -2.53 10.38
N TYR A 62 -11.78 -2.14 9.58
CA TYR A 62 -11.37 -0.74 9.50
C TYR A 62 -12.49 0.12 8.91
N SER A 63 -13.25 -0.38 7.95
CA SER A 63 -14.41 0.35 7.40
C SER A 63 -15.51 0.52 8.45
N VAL A 64 -15.77 -0.50 9.27
CA VAL A 64 -16.71 -0.41 10.40
C VAL A 64 -16.22 0.63 11.40
N VAL A 65 -14.96 0.57 11.83
CA VAL A 65 -14.40 1.54 12.80
C VAL A 65 -14.38 2.96 12.23
N TYR A 66 -14.07 3.12 10.94
CA TYR A 66 -14.10 4.40 10.23
C TYR A 66 -15.50 5.04 10.18
N SER A 67 -16.57 4.24 10.25
CA SER A 67 -17.93 4.78 10.38
C SER A 67 -18.15 5.52 11.72
N TYR A 68 -17.33 5.23 12.73
CA TYR A 68 -17.32 5.90 14.03
C TYR A 68 -16.18 6.93 14.18
N ARG A 69 -15.61 7.40 13.05
CA ARG A 69 -14.47 8.31 13.08
C ARG A 69 -14.76 9.63 13.79
N ILE A 70 -13.75 10.17 14.47
CA ILE A 70 -13.85 11.46 15.18
C ILE A 70 -13.57 12.66 14.26
N PHE A 71 -12.76 12.49 13.21
CA PHE A 71 -12.50 13.52 12.21
C PHE A 71 -12.87 13.04 10.81
N ASP A 72 -13.37 13.95 9.99
CA ASP A 72 -13.66 13.70 8.58
C ASP A 72 -12.62 14.42 7.72
N PHE A 73 -11.55 13.70 7.37
CA PHE A 73 -10.50 14.25 6.52
C PHE A 73 -10.94 14.18 5.06
N ALA A 74 -10.83 15.28 4.33
CA ALA A 74 -11.04 15.26 2.88
C ALA A 74 -9.89 14.51 2.18
N ASN A 75 -10.23 13.52 1.35
CA ASN A 75 -9.26 12.61 0.71
C ASN A 75 -8.24 13.30 -0.22
N ASN A 76 -8.51 14.52 -0.67
CA ASN A 76 -7.64 15.31 -1.55
C ASN A 76 -6.64 16.21 -0.80
N VAL A 77 -6.62 16.17 0.53
CA VAL A 77 -5.76 17.03 1.33
C VAL A 77 -4.40 16.38 1.55
N TRP A 78 -3.38 16.90 0.87
CA TRP A 78 -2.03 16.31 0.83
C TRP A 78 -1.40 16.09 2.22
N TRP A 79 -1.65 16.97 3.19
CA TRP A 79 -1.05 16.83 4.53
C TRP A 79 -1.61 15.63 5.30
N VAL A 80 -2.83 15.17 5.00
CA VAL A 80 -3.43 13.97 5.62
C VAL A 80 -2.59 12.74 5.33
N TRP A 81 -2.03 12.65 4.11
CA TRP A 81 -1.14 11.57 3.70
C TRP A 81 0.14 11.54 4.53
N ILE A 82 0.74 12.72 4.75
CA ILE A 82 1.97 12.85 5.54
C ILE A 82 1.70 12.47 6.99
N ILE A 83 0.63 12.98 7.60
CA ILE A 83 0.30 12.64 8.99
C ILE A 83 -0.01 11.14 9.11
N CYS A 84 -0.79 10.56 8.17
CA CYS A 84 -1.07 9.14 8.17
C CYS A 84 0.21 8.30 8.03
N PHE A 85 1.19 8.77 7.26
CA PHE A 85 2.48 8.10 7.08
C PHE A 85 3.30 8.07 8.37
N PHE A 86 3.42 9.20 9.07
CA PHE A 86 4.07 9.23 10.38
C PHE A 86 3.29 8.45 11.45
N ALA A 87 1.96 8.48 11.39
CA ALA A 87 1.10 7.73 12.30
C ALA A 87 1.22 6.21 12.10
N ASP A 88 1.32 5.77 10.85
CA ASP A 88 1.62 4.37 10.50
C ASP A 88 2.99 3.94 11.02
N ASP A 89 4.04 4.72 10.76
CA ASP A 89 5.40 4.37 11.18
C ASP A 89 5.55 4.35 12.71
N LEU A 90 4.90 5.28 13.42
CA LEU A 90 4.82 5.27 14.89
C LEU A 90 4.06 4.04 15.40
N THR A 91 2.95 3.67 14.75
CA THR A 91 2.20 2.46 15.10
C THR A 91 3.05 1.21 14.91
N TYR A 92 3.78 1.14 13.79
CA TYR A 92 4.70 0.06 13.50
C TYR A 92 5.78 -0.04 14.59
N TYR A 93 6.39 1.07 15.01
CA TYR A 93 7.39 1.06 16.10
C TYR A 93 6.86 0.38 17.37
N TRP A 94 5.65 0.73 17.81
CA TRP A 94 5.06 0.15 19.02
C TRP A 94 4.66 -1.32 18.83
N PHE A 95 4.05 -1.65 17.69
CA PHE A 95 3.76 -3.04 17.33
C PHE A 95 5.04 -3.88 17.36
N HIS A 96 6.11 -3.39 16.75
CA HIS A 96 7.36 -4.11 16.61
C HIS A 96 8.07 -4.26 17.96
N ARG A 97 8.12 -3.19 18.76
CA ARG A 97 8.65 -3.23 20.12
C ARG A 97 7.89 -4.22 21.00
N LEU A 98 6.55 -4.21 20.96
CA LEU A 98 5.74 -5.16 21.74
C LEU A 98 5.89 -6.59 21.23
N SER A 99 6.13 -6.77 19.94
CA SER A 99 6.46 -8.08 19.33
C SER A 99 7.76 -8.68 19.85
N HIS A 100 8.70 -7.87 20.35
CA HIS A 100 9.92 -8.36 21.02
C HIS A 100 9.78 -8.46 22.54
N LYS A 101 8.88 -7.67 23.14
CA LYS A 101 8.75 -7.56 24.61
C LYS A 101 7.70 -8.46 25.24
N ILE A 102 6.78 -9.02 24.46
CA ILE A 102 5.68 -9.87 24.95
C ILE A 102 5.71 -11.18 24.17
N ARG A 103 5.80 -12.31 24.87
CA ARG A 103 5.97 -13.62 24.24
C ARG A 103 4.87 -13.98 23.25
N PHE A 104 3.62 -13.62 23.53
CA PHE A 104 2.49 -13.88 22.63
C PHE A 104 2.71 -13.25 21.23
N PHE A 105 3.13 -11.99 21.17
CA PHE A 105 3.43 -11.32 19.90
C PHE A 105 4.73 -11.86 19.29
N TRP A 106 5.73 -12.15 20.12
CA TRP A 106 6.98 -12.79 19.71
C TRP A 106 6.75 -14.15 19.06
N ALA A 107 5.77 -14.93 19.51
CA ALA A 107 5.48 -16.24 18.92
C ALA A 107 5.13 -16.15 17.43
N SER A 108 4.55 -15.02 17.02
CA SER A 108 4.32 -14.72 15.62
C SER A 108 5.55 -14.13 14.94
N HIS A 109 6.29 -13.25 15.62
CA HIS A 109 7.38 -12.49 15.03
C HIS A 109 8.73 -13.23 14.94
N ALA A 110 9.00 -14.21 15.81
CA ALA A 110 10.27 -14.94 15.89
C ALA A 110 10.68 -15.63 14.58
N VAL A 111 9.71 -15.99 13.74
CA VAL A 111 9.94 -16.55 12.40
C VAL A 111 10.77 -15.61 11.51
N HIS A 112 10.57 -14.30 11.64
CA HIS A 112 11.31 -13.26 10.90
C HIS A 112 12.80 -13.27 11.26
N HIS A 113 13.10 -13.41 12.55
CA HIS A 113 14.47 -13.50 13.08
C HIS A 113 15.11 -14.90 13.00
N SER A 114 14.42 -15.87 12.39
CA SER A 114 14.88 -17.27 12.41
C SER A 114 16.04 -17.58 11.47
N SER A 115 16.34 -16.70 10.52
CA SER A 115 17.45 -16.92 9.58
C SER A 115 18.79 -16.64 10.23
N GLU A 116 19.76 -17.53 10.03
CA GLU A 116 21.15 -17.33 10.44
C GLU A 116 21.94 -16.51 9.40
N THR A 117 21.28 -16.06 8.32
CA THR A 117 21.84 -15.21 7.27
C THR A 117 21.00 -13.96 7.08
N PHE A 118 21.63 -12.79 7.19
CA PHE A 118 20.93 -11.54 6.91
C PHE A 118 21.05 -11.15 5.43
N SER A 119 19.92 -11.15 4.73
CA SER A 119 19.80 -10.95 3.29
C SER A 119 18.37 -10.54 2.95
N PHE A 120 18.09 -10.17 1.69
CA PHE A 120 16.72 -9.82 1.27
C PHE A 120 15.75 -11.00 1.47
N LEU A 121 16.26 -12.24 1.47
CA LEU A 121 15.47 -13.43 1.78
C LEU A 121 14.98 -13.49 3.22
N ALA A 122 15.64 -12.81 4.16
CA ALA A 122 15.19 -12.75 5.56
C ALA A 122 13.85 -12.01 5.64
N ASN A 123 13.63 -10.98 4.81
CA ASN A 123 12.34 -10.27 4.72
C ASN A 123 11.19 -11.16 4.20
N LEU A 124 11.48 -12.28 3.52
CA LEU A 124 10.42 -13.21 3.09
C LEU A 124 9.90 -14.07 4.25
N ARG A 125 10.56 -14.06 5.41
CA ARG A 125 10.17 -14.86 6.58
C ARG A 125 9.09 -14.17 7.41
N GLU A 126 8.00 -13.81 6.74
CA GLU A 126 6.85 -13.20 7.39
C GLU A 126 5.95 -14.24 8.06
N SER A 127 5.23 -13.79 9.10
CA SER A 127 4.46 -14.68 9.95
C SER A 127 3.15 -15.15 9.33
N TRP A 128 2.88 -16.45 9.44
CA TRP A 128 1.58 -17.04 9.07
C TRP A 128 0.49 -16.78 10.11
N THR A 129 0.88 -16.36 11.31
CA THR A 129 0.00 -16.26 12.50
C THR A 129 -0.22 -14.81 12.95
N SER A 130 0.16 -13.83 12.13
CA SER A 130 0.03 -12.40 12.44
C SER A 130 -1.42 -12.00 12.71
N ASN A 131 -2.38 -12.60 12.00
CA ASN A 131 -3.80 -12.41 12.24
C ASN A 131 -4.26 -12.94 13.62
N ILE A 132 -3.69 -14.05 14.10
CA ILE A 132 -4.01 -14.64 15.42
C ILE A 132 -3.56 -13.72 16.55
N THR A 133 -2.42 -13.06 16.37
CA THR A 133 -1.91 -12.09 17.34
C THR A 133 -2.59 -10.73 17.25
N GLY A 134 -3.61 -10.58 16.41
CA GLY A 134 -4.38 -9.34 16.32
C GLY A 134 -3.56 -8.17 15.79
N ILE A 135 -2.61 -8.41 14.87
CA ILE A 135 -1.76 -7.35 14.28
C ILE A 135 -2.58 -6.15 13.77
N LEU A 136 -3.77 -6.41 13.21
CA LEU A 136 -4.69 -5.39 12.72
C LEU A 136 -5.20 -4.44 13.82
N LEU A 137 -5.27 -4.90 15.07
CA LEU A 137 -5.75 -4.10 16.20
C LEU A 137 -4.76 -2.98 16.57
N PHE A 138 -3.47 -3.13 16.27
CA PHE A 138 -2.49 -2.06 16.51
C PHE A 138 -2.78 -0.81 15.69
N TRP A 139 -3.36 -0.96 14.50
CA TRP A 139 -3.67 0.14 13.59
C TRP A 139 -5.14 0.60 13.67
N ILE A 140 -5.95 0.01 14.54
CA ILE A 140 -7.39 0.30 14.64
C ILE A 140 -7.70 1.75 15.03
N TRP A 141 -6.75 2.41 15.68
CA TRP A 141 -6.89 3.81 16.07
C TRP A 141 -6.83 4.76 14.87
N LEU A 142 -6.18 4.39 13.76
CA LEU A 142 -6.11 5.22 12.56
C LEU A 142 -7.48 5.45 11.89
N PRO A 143 -8.27 4.41 11.56
CA PRO A 143 -9.60 4.62 11.01
C PRO A 143 -10.53 5.28 12.03
N PHE A 144 -10.33 5.04 13.33
CA PHE A 144 -11.08 5.72 14.39
C PHE A 144 -10.77 7.22 14.45
N VAL A 145 -9.52 7.63 14.23
CA VAL A 145 -9.16 9.05 14.11
C VAL A 145 -9.80 9.67 12.88
N GLY A 146 -9.87 8.94 11.76
CA GLY A 146 -10.49 9.40 10.52
C GLY A 146 -9.65 9.19 9.27
N PHE A 147 -8.60 8.38 9.33
CA PHE A 147 -7.87 7.99 8.12
C PHE A 147 -8.63 6.92 7.35
N GLU A 148 -8.83 7.16 6.06
CA GLU A 148 -9.55 6.24 5.18
C GLU A 148 -8.84 4.86 5.15
N PRO A 149 -9.58 3.73 5.27
CA PRO A 149 -8.98 2.40 5.25
C PRO A 149 -8.08 2.13 4.04
N GLY A 150 -8.45 2.63 2.85
CA GLY A 150 -7.64 2.51 1.63
C GLY A 150 -6.28 3.21 1.76
N LEU A 151 -6.25 4.41 2.34
CA LEU A 151 -5.03 5.18 2.59
C LEU A 151 -4.10 4.48 3.60
N ILE A 152 -4.65 3.98 4.70
CA ILE A 152 -3.87 3.26 5.73
C ILE A 152 -3.17 2.05 5.09
N LEU A 153 -3.95 1.26 4.34
CA LEU A 153 -3.46 0.08 3.67
C LEU A 153 -2.38 0.40 2.62
N LEU A 154 -2.57 1.47 1.86
CA LEU A 154 -1.59 1.98 0.89
C LEU A 154 -0.26 2.37 1.56
N ILE A 155 -0.32 3.14 2.64
CA ILE A 155 0.86 3.59 3.40
C ILE A 155 1.60 2.40 4.03
N LYS A 156 0.88 1.43 4.58
CA LYS A 156 1.47 0.18 5.07
C LYS A 156 2.25 -0.55 3.98
N SER A 157 1.74 -0.56 2.74
CA SER A 157 2.47 -1.14 1.61
C SER A 157 3.76 -0.40 1.28
N VAL A 158 3.76 0.93 1.36
CA VAL A 158 4.99 1.75 1.23
C VAL A 158 6.00 1.39 2.33
N SER A 159 5.55 1.24 3.58
CA SER A 159 6.39 0.83 4.70
C SER A 159 7.02 -0.54 4.50
N ILE A 160 6.26 -1.53 4.03
CA ILE A 160 6.78 -2.87 3.69
C ILE A 160 7.86 -2.80 2.60
N ILE A 161 7.65 -1.99 1.56
CA ILE A 161 8.64 -1.83 0.49
C ILE A 161 9.93 -1.23 1.02
N TYR A 162 9.83 -0.19 1.86
CA TYR A 162 11.00 0.39 2.49
C TYR A 162 11.74 -0.64 3.37
N GLN A 163 11.00 -1.38 4.19
CA GLN A 163 11.55 -2.38 5.09
C GLN A 163 12.24 -3.52 4.33
N PHE A 164 11.73 -3.93 3.16
CA PHE A 164 12.44 -4.89 2.31
C PHE A 164 13.86 -4.42 1.97
N CYS A 165 14.01 -3.16 1.54
CA CYS A 165 15.27 -2.60 1.07
C CYS A 165 16.37 -2.51 2.14
N ILE A 166 16.02 -2.54 3.43
CA ILE A 166 16.99 -2.48 4.54
C ILE A 166 17.48 -3.86 5.00
N HIS A 167 16.95 -4.97 4.44
CA HIS A 167 17.41 -6.33 4.75
C HIS A 167 18.60 -6.74 3.90
N THR A 168 19.76 -6.12 4.11
CA THR A 168 20.98 -6.54 3.42
C THR A 168 22.24 -6.23 4.23
N GLU A 169 23.27 -7.04 4.04
CA GLU A 169 24.62 -6.75 4.54
C GLU A 169 25.49 -6.05 3.48
N VAL A 170 25.02 -5.93 2.23
CA VAL A 170 25.77 -5.31 1.12
C VAL A 170 26.09 -3.85 1.42
N ILE A 171 25.12 -3.13 1.98
CA ILE A 171 25.27 -1.73 2.36
C ILE A 171 25.74 -1.68 3.81
N ASN A 172 27.00 -1.29 4.03
CA ASN A 172 27.55 -1.17 5.38
C ASN A 172 26.91 0.01 6.15
N LYS A 173 27.42 1.23 6.01
CA LYS A 173 26.83 2.43 6.63
C LYS A 173 26.42 3.45 5.58
N LEU A 174 25.37 4.21 5.88
CA LEU A 174 24.91 5.34 5.07
C LEU A 174 25.44 6.67 5.65
N PRO A 175 25.34 7.80 4.91
CA PRO A 175 25.73 9.09 5.45
C PRO A 175 25.06 9.38 6.81
N LYS A 176 25.80 9.97 7.75
CA LYS A 176 25.35 10.16 9.14
C LYS A 176 24.00 10.85 9.29
N TRP A 177 23.66 11.78 8.40
CA TRP A 177 22.37 12.47 8.43
C TRP A 177 21.20 11.55 8.03
N VAL A 178 21.44 10.59 7.13
CA VAL A 178 20.46 9.54 6.79
C VAL A 178 20.29 8.62 7.99
N GLU A 179 21.39 8.16 8.59
CA GLU A 179 21.36 7.31 9.80
C GLU A 179 20.81 8.03 11.05
N ALA A 180 20.74 9.36 11.04
CA ALA A 180 20.09 10.10 12.11
C ALA A 180 18.56 9.97 12.06
N ILE A 181 17.97 9.89 10.86
CA ILE A 181 16.54 10.00 10.61
C ILE A 181 15.91 8.65 10.24
N PHE A 182 16.53 7.93 9.32
CA PHE A 182 15.98 6.73 8.70
C PHE A 182 16.52 5.46 9.34
N ASN A 183 15.69 4.42 9.39
CA ASN A 183 16.15 3.06 9.64
C ASN A 183 16.95 2.60 8.42
N THR A 184 18.17 2.12 8.63
CA THR A 184 19.13 1.79 7.57
C THR A 184 19.52 0.32 7.66
N PRO A 185 20.19 -0.24 6.64
CA PRO A 185 20.69 -1.61 6.72
C PRO A 185 21.55 -1.87 7.97
N SER A 186 22.37 -0.89 8.40
CA SER A 186 23.17 -1.00 9.64
C SER A 186 22.31 -1.11 10.90
N HIS A 187 21.31 -0.25 11.04
CA HIS A 187 20.40 -0.29 12.17
C HIS A 187 19.58 -1.58 12.21
N HIS A 188 19.14 -2.06 11.04
CA HIS A 188 18.31 -3.25 10.94
C HIS A 188 19.12 -4.55 11.13
N ARG A 189 20.41 -4.56 10.77
CA ARG A 189 21.33 -5.64 11.14
C ARG A 189 21.49 -5.77 12.65
N VAL A 190 21.61 -4.65 13.36
CA VAL A 190 21.60 -4.64 14.84
C VAL A 190 20.30 -5.23 15.36
N HIS A 191 19.17 -4.79 14.82
CA HIS A 191 17.86 -5.30 15.20
C HIS A 191 17.74 -6.83 15.04
N HIS A 192 18.27 -7.39 13.95
CA HIS A 192 18.29 -8.83 13.69
C HIS A 192 19.39 -9.60 14.46
N GLY A 193 20.27 -8.90 15.17
CA GLY A 193 21.36 -9.50 15.92
C GLY A 193 20.90 -10.19 17.20
N CYS A 194 21.36 -11.42 17.43
CA CYS A 194 21.16 -12.17 18.67
C CYS A 194 22.24 -11.91 19.74
N ASN A 195 23.19 -11.00 19.47
CA ASN A 195 24.15 -10.53 20.46
C ASN A 195 23.43 -9.84 21.62
N ILE A 196 23.88 -10.05 22.86
CA ILE A 196 23.22 -9.50 24.06
C ILE A 196 23.15 -7.95 24.04
N ASP A 197 24.17 -7.31 23.45
CA ASP A 197 24.21 -5.85 23.23
C ASP A 197 23.07 -5.37 22.31
N TYR A 198 22.61 -6.22 21.38
CA TYR A 198 21.70 -5.88 20.28
C TYR A 198 20.27 -6.39 20.45
N LEU A 199 20.05 -7.42 21.28
CA LEU A 199 18.71 -7.92 21.58
C LEU A 199 17.76 -6.80 22.00
N ASP A 200 16.52 -6.79 21.53
CA ASP A 200 15.53 -5.78 21.91
C ASP A 200 15.97 -4.32 21.65
N LYS A 201 16.53 -4.04 20.46
CA LYS A 201 16.95 -2.70 20.00
C LYS A 201 16.47 -2.42 18.58
N ASN A 202 16.43 -1.14 18.21
CA ASN A 202 16.17 -0.63 16.86
C ASN A 202 14.86 -1.17 16.22
N TYR A 203 13.70 -0.77 16.75
CA TYR A 203 12.38 -1.24 16.32
C TYR A 203 11.75 -0.45 15.16
N GLY A 204 12.33 0.68 14.75
CA GLY A 204 11.77 1.55 13.72
C GLY A 204 11.52 0.82 12.40
N GLY A 205 10.44 1.17 11.71
CA GLY A 205 10.15 0.65 10.37
C GLY A 205 10.95 1.42 9.33
N ILE A 206 10.47 2.63 9.04
CA ILE A 206 11.09 3.59 8.13
C ILE A 206 11.99 4.55 8.89
N PHE A 207 11.54 5.10 10.02
CA PHE A 207 12.32 6.07 10.77
C PHE A 207 12.96 5.47 12.02
N ILE A 208 14.26 5.76 12.21
CA ILE A 208 14.99 5.40 13.44
C ILE A 208 14.78 6.44 14.55
N ILE A 209 14.11 7.56 14.25
CA ILE A 209 13.85 8.64 15.20
C ILE A 209 13.09 8.14 16.44
N TRP A 210 12.18 7.17 16.27
CA TRP A 210 11.40 6.61 17.37
C TRP A 210 12.29 5.87 18.36
N ASP A 211 13.28 5.11 17.87
CA ASP A 211 14.26 4.45 18.73
C ASP A 211 15.12 5.42 19.52
N ARG A 212 15.48 6.55 18.91
CA ARG A 212 16.21 7.62 19.61
C ARG A 212 15.34 8.28 20.67
N LEU A 213 14.09 8.60 20.32
CA LEU A 213 13.12 9.25 21.20
C LEU A 213 12.78 8.37 22.41
N PHE A 214 12.59 7.07 22.20
CA PHE A 214 12.16 6.13 23.24
C PHE A 214 13.31 5.30 23.85
N GLY A 215 14.57 5.66 23.55
CA GLY A 215 15.76 5.08 24.20
C GLY A 215 16.08 3.64 23.82
N THR A 216 15.63 3.18 22.65
CA THR A 216 15.87 1.83 22.12
C THR A 216 16.91 1.78 21.00
N PHE A 217 17.49 2.92 20.61
CA PHE A 217 18.54 3.01 19.61
C PHE A 217 19.89 2.45 20.08
N VAL A 218 20.55 1.65 19.25
CA VAL A 218 21.94 1.21 19.38
C VAL A 218 22.61 1.23 18.01
N ASP A 219 23.84 1.76 17.94
CA ASP A 219 24.66 1.74 16.72
C ASP A 219 25.31 0.37 16.51
N GLU A 220 25.55 0.01 15.24
CA GLU A 220 26.31 -1.17 14.88
C GLU A 220 27.79 -0.94 15.20
N SER A 221 28.21 -1.45 16.35
CA SER A 221 29.58 -1.33 16.87
C SER A 221 30.47 -2.55 16.57
N LYS A 222 29.83 -3.71 16.40
CA LYS A 222 30.39 -5.04 16.13
C LYS A 222 29.53 -5.73 15.08
N LYS A 223 30.13 -6.63 14.27
CA LYS A 223 29.37 -7.45 13.31
C LYS A 223 28.32 -8.30 14.04
N PRO A 224 27.03 -8.20 13.71
CA PRO A 224 26.00 -9.00 14.37
C PRO A 224 26.11 -10.49 14.06
N VAL A 225 25.65 -11.31 15.00
CA VAL A 225 25.37 -12.73 14.80
C VAL A 225 23.85 -12.87 14.65
N TYR A 226 23.39 -13.50 13.58
CA TYR A 226 21.95 -13.60 13.28
C TYR A 226 21.34 -14.91 13.75
N GLY A 227 20.02 -14.99 13.63
CA GLY A 227 19.21 -16.11 14.09
C GLY A 227 18.64 -15.89 15.48
N LEU A 228 17.94 -16.89 16.01
CA LEU A 228 17.41 -16.85 17.37
C LEU A 228 18.49 -17.19 18.39
N THR A 229 18.36 -16.65 19.60
CA THR A 229 19.23 -17.00 20.75
C THR A 229 19.21 -18.50 21.07
N LYS A 230 18.12 -19.19 20.72
CA LYS A 230 18.00 -20.65 20.73
C LYS A 230 17.69 -21.15 19.32
N LYS A 231 18.61 -21.90 18.73
CA LYS A 231 18.47 -22.43 17.37
C LYS A 231 17.32 -23.43 17.25
N ILE A 232 16.54 -23.32 16.18
CA ILE A 232 15.42 -24.24 15.86
C ILE A 232 15.92 -25.57 15.28
N ASN A 233 17.11 -25.58 14.65
CA ASN A 233 17.71 -26.74 13.98
C ASN A 233 16.73 -27.46 13.04
N SER A 234 16.04 -26.70 12.19
CA SER A 234 15.12 -27.25 11.19
C SER A 234 15.13 -26.42 9.91
N ARG A 235 14.78 -27.07 8.79
CA ARG A 235 14.53 -26.44 7.49
C ARG A 235 13.07 -26.59 7.04
N ASN A 236 12.21 -27.15 7.89
CA ASN A 236 10.79 -27.30 7.56
C ASN A 236 10.08 -25.96 7.83
N PRO A 237 9.51 -25.29 6.80
CA PRO A 237 8.84 -23.99 6.95
C PRO A 237 7.71 -24.01 8.00
N VAL A 238 6.93 -25.09 8.05
CA VAL A 238 5.83 -25.25 9.03
C VAL A 238 6.40 -25.31 10.45
N LYS A 239 7.43 -26.12 10.67
CA LYS A 239 8.06 -26.21 11.99
C LYS A 239 8.63 -24.86 12.44
N ILE A 240 9.24 -24.11 11.52
CA ILE A 240 9.81 -22.79 11.81
C ILE A 240 8.68 -21.76 12.07
N ALA A 241 7.61 -21.76 11.29
CA ALA A 241 6.47 -20.85 11.47
C ALA A 241 5.74 -21.06 12.82
N PHE A 242 5.69 -22.30 13.32
CA PHE A 242 4.97 -22.65 14.55
C PHE A 242 5.85 -22.98 15.76
N HIS A 243 7.18 -22.84 15.66
CA HIS A 243 8.10 -23.30 16.72
C HIS A 243 7.83 -22.65 18.08
N GLU A 244 7.63 -21.32 18.12
CA GLU A 244 7.46 -20.61 19.38
C GLU A 244 6.04 -20.79 19.96
N TRP A 245 5.03 -20.95 19.10
CA TRP A 245 3.70 -21.40 19.52
C TRP A 245 3.76 -22.76 20.20
N TYR A 246 4.51 -23.70 19.63
CA TYR A 246 4.71 -25.02 20.22
C TYR A 246 5.46 -24.94 21.57
N ASN A 247 6.51 -24.11 21.67
CA ASN A 247 7.23 -23.88 22.92
C ASN A 247 6.31 -23.30 24.00
N MET A 248 5.57 -22.25 23.67
CA MET A 248 4.64 -21.60 24.59
C MET A 248 3.56 -22.57 25.07
N PHE A 249 3.01 -23.39 24.16
CA PHE A 249 2.02 -24.41 24.53
C PHE A 249 2.58 -25.48 25.46
N ASN A 250 3.83 -25.92 25.25
CA ASN A 250 4.48 -26.86 26.15
C ASN A 250 4.75 -26.27 27.54
N ASP A 251 5.06 -24.98 27.63
CA ASP A 251 5.21 -24.31 28.92
C ASP A 251 3.85 -24.14 29.62
N LEU A 252 2.80 -23.81 28.86
CA LEU A 252 1.43 -23.75 29.37
C LEU A 252 0.93 -25.08 29.95
N ARG A 253 1.29 -26.21 29.35
CA ARG A 253 0.98 -27.55 29.90
C ARG A 253 1.64 -27.84 31.24
N LYS A 254 2.78 -27.19 31.52
CA LYS A 254 3.50 -27.32 32.79
C LYS A 254 3.01 -26.32 33.83
N ALA A 255 2.19 -25.34 33.45
CA ALA A 255 1.70 -24.32 34.35
C ALA A 255 0.76 -24.96 35.38
N ILE A 256 1.11 -24.78 36.66
CA ILE A 256 0.30 -25.28 37.78
C ILE A 256 -0.73 -24.24 38.29
N SER A 257 -0.71 -23.03 37.74
CA SER A 257 -1.63 -21.95 38.13
C SER A 257 -1.96 -21.01 36.97
N VAL A 258 -3.08 -20.30 37.08
CA VAL A 258 -3.50 -19.27 36.10
C VAL A 258 -2.47 -18.14 35.99
N SER A 259 -1.88 -17.73 37.12
CA SER A 259 -0.80 -16.71 37.13
C SER A 259 0.43 -17.18 36.36
N GLU A 260 0.81 -18.45 36.50
CA GLU A 260 1.93 -19.03 35.75
C GLU A 260 1.62 -19.13 34.25
N ALA A 261 0.40 -19.54 33.89
CA ALA A 261 -0.06 -19.53 32.51
C ALA A 261 -0.02 -18.12 31.90
N PHE A 262 -0.50 -17.11 32.63
CA PHE A 262 -0.46 -15.72 32.22
C PHE A 262 0.98 -15.23 31.97
N ASN A 263 1.91 -15.56 32.88
CA ASN A 263 3.32 -15.22 32.72
C ASN A 263 3.95 -15.89 31.49
N PHE A 264 3.62 -17.15 31.21
CA PHE A 264 4.12 -17.82 30.01
C PHE A 264 3.62 -17.18 28.71
N ILE A 265 2.48 -16.51 28.70
CA ILE A 265 1.91 -15.87 27.49
C ILE A 265 2.39 -14.43 27.37
N PHE A 266 2.34 -13.65 28.45
CA PHE A 266 2.44 -12.19 28.36
C PHE A 266 3.75 -11.60 28.90
N ASN A 267 4.58 -12.39 29.59
CA ASN A 267 5.90 -11.91 30.01
C ASN A 267 6.88 -11.89 28.83
N ALA A 268 8.06 -11.32 29.04
CA ALA A 268 9.08 -11.21 27.99
C ALA A 268 9.57 -12.59 27.52
N PRO A 269 9.93 -12.74 26.23
CA PRO A 269 10.56 -13.95 25.73
C PRO A 269 11.75 -14.37 26.60
N GLY A 270 11.83 -15.68 26.90
CA GLY A 270 12.84 -16.23 27.80
C GLY A 270 12.52 -16.11 29.30
N TRP A 271 11.32 -15.66 29.68
CA TRP A 271 10.88 -15.79 31.07
C TRP A 271 10.70 -17.27 31.43
N SER A 272 11.28 -17.70 32.54
CA SER A 272 10.94 -18.96 33.20
C SER A 272 10.96 -18.81 34.72
N LYS A 273 10.13 -19.61 35.38
CA LYS A 273 10.00 -19.63 36.84
C LYS A 273 11.24 -20.19 37.55
N ASP A 274 11.86 -21.19 36.95
CA ASP A 274 13.01 -21.94 37.46
C ASP A 274 14.37 -21.37 37.03
N GLY A 275 14.38 -20.32 36.20
CA GLY A 275 15.61 -19.75 35.62
C GLY A 275 16.28 -20.60 34.54
N SER A 276 15.63 -21.67 34.06
CA SER A 276 16.09 -22.48 32.90
C SER A 276 16.24 -21.68 31.61
N SER A 277 15.47 -20.59 31.46
CA SER A 277 15.69 -19.58 30.42
C SER A 277 15.76 -18.18 31.03
N LYS A 278 16.28 -17.22 30.26
CA LYS A 278 16.49 -15.86 30.71
C LYS A 278 15.97 -14.88 29.67
N THR A 279 15.27 -13.87 30.16
CA THR A 279 14.89 -12.69 29.38
C THR A 279 16.13 -11.88 29.01
N THR A 280 16.03 -11.05 27.98
CA THR A 280 17.10 -10.13 27.56
C THR A 280 17.64 -9.29 28.71
N ASN A 281 16.77 -8.76 29.58
CA ASN A 281 17.18 -7.96 30.73
C ASN A 281 17.98 -8.77 31.76
N GLN A 282 17.61 -10.04 31.98
CA GLN A 282 18.35 -10.94 32.86
C GLN A 282 19.70 -11.34 32.26
N LEU A 283 19.77 -11.54 30.94
CA LEU A 283 21.03 -11.80 30.23
C LEU A 283 22.00 -10.61 30.35
N ARG A 284 21.53 -9.39 30.09
CA ARG A 284 22.31 -8.16 30.25
C ARG A 284 22.81 -7.98 31.68
N LYS A 285 21.93 -8.12 32.68
CA LYS A 285 22.32 -8.01 34.09
C LYS A 285 23.40 -9.03 34.47
N LYS A 286 23.31 -10.26 33.96
CA LYS A 286 24.33 -11.29 34.16
C LYS A 286 25.67 -10.89 33.54
N GLU A 287 25.67 -10.38 32.32
CA GLU A 287 26.89 -9.88 31.67
C GLU A 287 27.48 -8.67 32.39
N THR A 288 26.67 -7.72 32.86
CA THR A 288 27.16 -6.58 33.64
C THR A 288 27.82 -7.03 34.94
N THR A 289 27.19 -7.92 35.71
CA THR A 289 27.81 -8.45 36.95
C THR A 289 29.06 -9.30 36.66
N ALA A 290 29.10 -10.06 35.56
CA ALA A 290 30.27 -10.80 35.14
C ALA A 290 31.40 -9.88 34.64
N SER A 291 31.05 -8.81 33.93
CA SER A 291 31.95 -7.76 33.44
C SER A 291 32.51 -6.94 34.59
N GLU A 292 31.72 -6.56 35.62
CA GLU A 292 32.23 -5.90 36.83
C GLU A 292 33.25 -6.76 37.59
N LYS A 293 33.02 -8.08 37.68
CA LYS A 293 33.99 -9.03 38.24
C LYS A 293 35.22 -9.20 37.33
N GLY A 294 35.03 -9.17 36.01
CA GLY A 294 36.10 -9.21 35.02
C GLY A 294 36.91 -7.91 34.90
N TYR A 295 36.31 -6.75 35.19
CA TYR A 295 36.90 -5.41 35.10
C TYR A 295 37.95 -5.21 36.19
N LYS A 296 37.76 -5.80 37.38
CA LYS A 296 38.82 -5.93 38.40
C LYS A 296 40.03 -6.74 37.92
N LYS A 297 39.87 -7.64 36.93
CA LYS A 297 40.92 -8.51 36.40
C LYS A 297 41.53 -8.00 35.07
N ALA A 298 40.80 -7.18 34.32
CA ALA A 298 41.17 -6.72 32.97
C ALA A 298 41.79 -5.31 32.93
N ARG A 299 41.91 -4.60 34.06
CA ARG A 299 42.67 -3.33 34.18
C ARG A 299 44.18 -3.47 33.84
N ASN A 300 44.64 -4.69 33.53
CA ASN A 300 46.04 -5.01 33.29
C ASN A 300 46.47 -5.14 31.83
N ASN A 301 45.65 -4.97 30.78
CA ASN A 301 46.17 -5.09 29.41
C ASN A 301 45.50 -4.19 28.37
N HIS A 302 46.37 -3.62 27.53
CA HIS A 302 46.24 -2.40 26.73
C HIS A 302 45.20 -2.37 25.59
N ALA A 303 44.97 -1.11 25.19
CA ALA A 303 44.22 -0.61 24.04
C ALA A 303 44.88 -0.90 22.68
N VAL A 304 44.08 -0.98 21.62
CA VAL A 304 44.54 -0.87 20.23
C VAL A 304 43.56 -0.04 19.38
N THR A 305 44.19 0.71 18.49
CA THR A 305 43.80 1.77 17.55
C THR A 305 42.97 1.31 16.33
N ARG A 306 42.27 2.27 15.71
CA ARG A 306 41.59 2.15 14.40
C ARG A 306 42.36 2.91 13.31
N GLN A 307 42.28 2.43 12.07
CA GLN A 307 42.54 3.23 10.87
C GLN A 307 41.47 2.99 9.78
N PRO A 308 41.30 3.97 8.85
CA PRO A 308 40.15 4.07 7.94
C PRO A 308 40.52 3.70 6.49
N LEU A 309 39.53 3.45 5.62
CA LEU A 309 39.74 3.64 4.19
C LEU A 309 38.45 4.00 3.43
N ILE A 310 38.53 5.17 2.82
CA ILE A 310 37.73 5.72 1.74
C ILE A 310 37.96 4.85 0.50
N SER A 311 36.89 4.30 -0.13
CA SER A 311 36.82 3.90 -1.56
C SER A 311 35.47 3.27 -1.96
N ILE A 312 34.32 3.79 -1.53
CA ILE A 312 32.98 3.25 -1.96
C ILE A 312 32.05 4.35 -2.49
N LEU A 313 32.45 5.62 -2.37
CA LEU A 313 31.58 6.78 -2.65
C LEU A 313 31.31 7.06 -4.14
N LYS A 314 31.83 6.26 -5.08
CA LYS A 314 31.61 6.48 -6.52
C LYS A 314 30.69 5.47 -7.19
N ILE A 315 30.26 4.41 -6.50
CA ILE A 315 29.37 3.38 -7.07
C ILE A 315 27.92 3.54 -6.58
N LEU A 316 27.70 4.07 -5.38
CA LEU A 316 26.35 4.26 -4.82
C LEU A 316 25.57 5.46 -5.39
N LEU A 317 26.23 6.41 -6.05
CA LEU A 317 25.54 7.60 -6.60
C LEU A 317 24.94 7.35 -8.00
N ILE A 318 25.35 6.29 -8.70
CA ILE A 318 24.85 5.96 -10.05
C ILE A 318 23.64 5.02 -9.99
N THR A 319 23.49 4.23 -8.92
CA THR A 319 22.30 3.39 -8.69
C THR A 319 21.14 4.13 -8.02
N LEU A 320 21.38 5.26 -7.34
CA LEU A 320 20.32 6.07 -6.73
C LEU A 320 19.65 7.06 -7.71
N LEU A 321 20.23 7.27 -8.91
CA LEU A 321 19.74 8.22 -9.91
C LEU A 321 19.16 7.56 -11.19
N ILE A 322 19.05 6.23 -11.25
CA ILE A 322 18.40 5.53 -12.40
C ILE A 322 17.08 4.83 -11.98
N GLY A 323 16.66 4.96 -10.72
CA GLY A 323 15.41 4.37 -10.19
C GLY A 323 14.20 5.31 -10.06
N CYS A 324 14.27 6.54 -10.58
CA CYS A 324 13.14 7.49 -10.57
C CYS A 324 13.01 8.20 -11.92
N ASN A 325 12.81 7.41 -12.98
CA ASN A 325 11.82 7.84 -13.94
C ASN A 325 10.47 7.40 -13.36
N PHE A 326 9.74 8.34 -12.75
CA PHE A 326 8.29 8.22 -12.63
C PHE A 326 7.74 8.21 -14.05
N SER A 327 7.82 7.05 -14.72
CA SER A 327 6.89 6.73 -15.78
C SER A 327 5.56 6.62 -15.06
N GLY A 328 4.76 7.71 -15.08
CA GLY A 328 3.42 7.70 -14.54
C GLY A 328 2.71 6.48 -15.11
N THR A 329 2.49 5.47 -14.27
CA THR A 329 1.76 4.29 -14.69
C THR A 329 0.35 4.76 -14.97
N SER A 330 0.04 4.87 -16.26
CA SER A 330 -1.27 5.21 -16.75
C SER A 330 -2.24 4.14 -16.24
N GLN A 331 -3.01 4.44 -15.19
CA GLN A 331 -4.06 3.55 -14.69
C GLN A 331 -5.19 3.58 -15.70
N GLN A 332 -5.33 2.52 -16.49
CA GLN A 332 -6.38 2.38 -17.48
C GLN A 332 -7.54 1.56 -16.90
N LEU A 333 -8.71 2.16 -16.80
CA LEU A 333 -9.96 1.51 -16.41
C LEU A 333 -10.88 1.45 -17.64
N LYS A 334 -11.42 0.28 -17.95
CA LYS A 334 -12.35 0.08 -19.08
C LYS A 334 -13.68 -0.46 -18.58
N LEU A 335 -14.78 0.11 -19.06
CA LEU A 335 -16.14 -0.32 -18.77
C LEU A 335 -16.86 -0.63 -20.08
N HIS A 336 -17.59 -1.75 -20.10
CA HIS A 336 -18.41 -2.16 -21.24
C HIS A 336 -19.88 -2.11 -20.85
N TYR A 337 -20.69 -1.40 -21.63
CA TYR A 337 -22.13 -1.31 -21.43
C TYR A 337 -22.87 -1.97 -22.59
N ALA A 338 -23.83 -2.82 -22.26
CA ALA A 338 -24.88 -3.23 -23.19
C ALA A 338 -25.94 -2.13 -23.27
N ILE A 339 -26.26 -1.68 -24.48
CA ILE A 339 -27.32 -0.70 -24.71
C ILE A 339 -28.61 -1.46 -25.02
N MET A 340 -29.64 -1.23 -24.19
CA MET A 340 -30.88 -1.97 -24.16
C MET A 340 -32.08 -1.06 -24.45
N GLN A 341 -33.08 -1.60 -25.13
CA GLN A 341 -34.41 -1.03 -25.23
C GLN A 341 -35.42 -2.10 -24.78
N GLY A 342 -35.97 -1.93 -23.57
CA GLY A 342 -36.70 -3.01 -22.90
C GLY A 342 -35.78 -4.20 -22.62
N SER A 343 -36.16 -5.40 -23.07
CA SER A 343 -35.37 -6.63 -22.95
C SER A 343 -34.36 -6.83 -24.09
N ASN A 344 -34.41 -6.02 -25.15
CA ASN A 344 -33.61 -6.24 -26.36
C ASN A 344 -32.29 -5.45 -26.31
N LYS A 345 -31.16 -6.12 -26.55
CA LYS A 345 -29.87 -5.48 -26.77
C LYS A 345 -29.86 -4.87 -28.18
N ILE A 346 -29.74 -3.54 -28.23
CA ILE A 346 -29.74 -2.76 -29.48
C ILE A 346 -28.37 -2.15 -29.79
N GLY A 347 -27.40 -2.27 -28.89
CA GLY A 347 -26.07 -1.70 -29.09
C GLY A 347 -25.09 -1.99 -27.96
N TRP A 348 -23.97 -1.30 -28.01
CA TRP A 348 -22.91 -1.36 -27.01
C TRP A 348 -22.23 0.01 -26.87
N MET A 349 -21.60 0.21 -25.72
CA MET A 349 -20.69 1.33 -25.47
C MET A 349 -19.46 0.82 -24.73
N ASN A 350 -18.30 1.19 -25.24
CA ASN A 350 -17.03 1.08 -24.53
C ASN A 350 -16.68 2.46 -24.00
N ILE A 351 -16.27 2.52 -22.74
CA ILE A 351 -15.71 3.73 -22.17
C ILE A 351 -14.47 3.39 -21.38
N GLU A 352 -13.41 4.15 -21.61
CA GLU A 352 -12.12 3.98 -20.96
C GLU A 352 -11.67 5.28 -20.30
N LYS A 353 -11.05 5.15 -19.14
CA LYS A 353 -10.39 6.23 -18.42
C LYS A 353 -8.93 5.87 -18.24
N THR A 354 -8.07 6.83 -18.49
CA THR A 354 -6.62 6.70 -18.44
C THR A 354 -6.10 7.81 -17.55
N ASP A 355 -5.65 7.45 -16.34
CA ASP A 355 -5.14 8.41 -15.36
C ASP A 355 -3.62 8.33 -15.28
N SER A 356 -2.94 9.47 -15.43
CA SER A 356 -1.51 9.66 -15.18
C SER A 356 -1.32 10.72 -14.08
N SER A 357 -0.06 11.06 -13.74
CA SER A 357 0.27 11.96 -12.62
C SER A 357 -0.46 13.30 -12.64
N ASN A 358 -0.61 13.92 -13.81
CA ASN A 358 -1.25 15.22 -14.01
C ASN A 358 -2.33 15.21 -15.10
N LEU A 359 -2.38 14.19 -15.96
CA LEU A 359 -3.35 14.09 -17.04
C LEU A 359 -4.32 12.93 -16.82
N SER A 360 -5.61 13.19 -17.00
CA SER A 360 -6.66 12.18 -17.06
C SER A 360 -7.36 12.28 -18.40
N SER A 361 -7.48 11.18 -19.15
CA SER A 361 -8.26 11.15 -20.39
C SER A 361 -9.38 10.13 -20.29
N ILE A 362 -10.60 10.53 -20.67
CA ILE A 362 -11.76 9.66 -20.79
C ILE A 362 -12.16 9.58 -22.25
N ARG A 363 -12.30 8.37 -22.79
CA ARG A 363 -12.72 8.11 -24.17
C ARG A 363 -13.92 7.18 -24.17
N SER A 364 -14.93 7.51 -24.96
CA SER A 364 -16.10 6.67 -25.17
C SER A 364 -16.34 6.44 -26.65
N GLU A 365 -16.69 5.21 -27.01
CA GLU A 365 -17.19 4.84 -28.32
C GLU A 365 -18.45 4.00 -28.14
N SER A 366 -19.51 4.33 -28.89
CA SER A 366 -20.75 3.55 -28.87
C SER A 366 -21.33 3.35 -30.26
N GLU A 367 -22.02 2.23 -30.42
CA GLU A 367 -22.85 1.92 -31.58
C GLU A 367 -24.22 1.43 -31.11
N THR A 368 -25.28 2.01 -31.67
CA THR A 368 -26.66 1.59 -31.44
C THR A 368 -27.39 1.41 -32.76
N LYS A 369 -28.07 0.28 -32.95
CA LYS A 369 -28.90 -0.01 -34.12
C LYS A 369 -30.36 -0.05 -33.69
N LYS A 370 -31.15 0.88 -34.21
CA LYS A 370 -32.58 0.98 -33.89
C LYS A 370 -33.40 0.87 -35.16
N ARG A 371 -34.33 -0.09 -35.17
CA ARG A 371 -35.29 -0.24 -36.27
C ARG A 371 -36.60 0.45 -35.89
N MET A 372 -36.97 1.47 -36.67
CA MET A 372 -38.31 2.05 -36.64
C MET A 372 -39.01 1.57 -37.91
N ILE A 373 -39.18 2.43 -38.92
CA ILE A 373 -39.59 2.05 -40.28
C ILE A 373 -38.38 1.52 -41.06
N THR A 374 -37.27 2.25 -41.02
CA THR A 374 -35.95 1.86 -41.54
C THR A 374 -34.98 1.62 -40.39
N LEU A 375 -33.85 0.97 -40.69
CA LEU A 375 -32.78 0.76 -39.71
C LEU A 375 -31.93 2.03 -39.61
N PHE A 376 -31.77 2.54 -38.39
CA PHE A 376 -30.87 3.63 -38.07
C PHE A 376 -29.70 3.12 -37.23
N THR A 377 -28.49 3.40 -37.68
CA THR A 377 -27.24 3.14 -36.94
C THR A 377 -26.74 4.46 -36.38
N PHE A 378 -26.58 4.54 -35.07
CA PHE A 378 -26.03 5.68 -34.36
C PHE A 378 -24.63 5.31 -33.90
N ASN A 379 -23.63 6.05 -34.35
CA ASN A 379 -22.26 5.91 -33.89
C ASN A 379 -21.84 7.19 -33.19
N GLU A 380 -21.27 7.07 -32.00
CA GLU A 380 -20.82 8.21 -31.21
C GLU A 380 -19.42 7.97 -30.67
N LYS A 381 -18.59 9.01 -30.73
CA LYS A 381 -17.26 9.05 -30.13
C LYS A 381 -17.15 10.31 -29.28
N GLN A 382 -16.67 10.14 -28.06
CA GLN A 382 -16.38 11.25 -27.18
C GLN A 382 -15.00 11.10 -26.57
N GLU A 383 -14.31 12.21 -26.36
CA GLU A 383 -13.04 12.25 -25.64
C GLU A 383 -13.01 13.47 -24.73
N SER A 384 -12.40 13.35 -23.56
CA SER A 384 -12.19 14.45 -22.63
C SER A 384 -10.85 14.29 -21.94
N VAL A 385 -10.05 15.34 -21.97
CA VAL A 385 -8.71 15.39 -21.39
C VAL A 385 -8.69 16.46 -20.33
N PHE A 386 -8.32 16.06 -19.13
CA PHE A 386 -8.20 16.89 -17.95
C PHE A 386 -6.72 16.98 -17.57
N GLU A 387 -6.27 18.19 -17.25
CA GLU A 387 -4.96 18.45 -16.65
C GLU A 387 -5.16 19.00 -15.24
N ASN A 388 -4.59 18.34 -14.23
CA ASN A 388 -4.78 18.68 -12.82
C ASN A 388 -6.26 18.81 -12.42
N GLY A 389 -7.13 18.00 -13.05
CA GLY A 389 -8.58 18.01 -12.84
C GLY A 389 -9.36 19.05 -13.66
N LEU A 390 -8.70 20.00 -14.33
CA LEU A 390 -9.34 20.98 -15.21
C LEU A 390 -9.45 20.41 -16.63
N LEU A 391 -10.63 20.45 -17.23
CA LEU A 391 -10.84 20.06 -18.63
C LEU A 391 -10.03 21.00 -19.52
N ILE A 392 -9.04 20.48 -20.24
CA ILE A 392 -8.25 21.26 -21.21
C ILE A 392 -8.77 21.09 -22.64
N LYS A 393 -9.34 19.93 -22.95
CA LYS A 393 -9.92 19.63 -24.26
C LYS A 393 -11.00 18.56 -24.15
N SER A 394 -12.08 18.71 -24.90
CA SER A 394 -13.03 17.63 -25.18
C SER A 394 -13.38 17.59 -26.66
N TYR A 395 -13.84 16.43 -27.12
CA TYR A 395 -14.28 16.18 -28.48
C TYR A 395 -15.53 15.34 -28.46
N VAL A 396 -16.51 15.71 -29.28
CA VAL A 396 -17.76 14.97 -29.45
C VAL A 396 -18.05 14.83 -30.92
N TYR A 397 -18.25 13.59 -31.34
CA TYR A 397 -18.57 13.22 -32.70
C TYR A 397 -19.75 12.25 -32.72
N ARG A 398 -20.76 12.56 -33.53
CA ARG A 398 -21.94 11.71 -33.71
C ARG A 398 -22.27 11.60 -35.19
N LYS A 399 -22.45 10.35 -35.62
CA LYS A 399 -22.87 9.98 -36.97
C LYS A 399 -24.17 9.18 -36.89
N ILE A 400 -25.12 9.51 -37.75
CA ILE A 400 -26.36 8.72 -37.92
C ILE A 400 -26.35 8.18 -39.35
N ASN A 401 -26.38 6.86 -39.49
CA ASN A 401 -26.15 6.15 -40.74
C ASN A 401 -24.84 6.61 -41.40
N ASN A 402 -24.92 7.34 -42.51
CA ASN A 402 -23.77 7.86 -43.23
C ASN A 402 -23.55 9.37 -43.05
N GLU A 403 -24.39 10.05 -42.27
CA GLU A 403 -24.37 11.51 -42.13
C GLU A 403 -23.81 11.94 -40.76
N ILE A 404 -22.87 12.89 -40.77
CA ILE A 404 -22.32 13.49 -39.54
C ILE A 404 -23.36 14.48 -39.00
N LYS A 405 -23.76 14.30 -37.75
CA LYS A 405 -24.76 15.16 -37.07
C LYS A 405 -24.14 16.04 -36.00
N PHE A 406 -22.99 15.65 -35.46
CA PHE A 406 -22.26 16.42 -34.47
C PHE A 406 -20.76 16.17 -34.67
N ASP A 407 -19.97 17.24 -34.70
CA ASP A 407 -18.50 17.20 -34.79
C ASP A 407 -17.98 18.53 -34.22
N GLN A 408 -17.64 18.52 -32.94
CA GLN A 408 -17.25 19.73 -32.21
C GLN A 408 -16.17 19.43 -31.18
N GLN A 409 -15.32 20.42 -30.93
CA GLN A 409 -14.26 20.37 -29.93
C GLN A 409 -14.41 21.53 -28.95
N THR A 410 -14.35 21.27 -27.65
CA THR A 410 -14.21 22.32 -26.62
C THR A 410 -12.75 22.38 -26.18
N ALA A 411 -12.16 23.57 -26.02
CA ALA A 411 -10.78 23.74 -25.59
C ALA A 411 -10.63 24.91 -24.60
N TYR A 412 -9.82 24.70 -23.56
CA TYR A 412 -9.50 25.75 -22.58
C TYR A 412 -8.42 26.69 -23.13
N THR A 413 -8.62 27.99 -22.94
CA THR A 413 -7.72 29.05 -23.44
C THR A 413 -6.89 29.74 -22.36
N GLY A 414 -7.05 29.33 -21.09
CA GLY A 414 -6.39 29.96 -19.94
C GLY A 414 -7.32 30.80 -19.06
N ASN A 415 -8.43 31.31 -19.62
CA ASN A 415 -9.43 32.07 -18.86
C ASN A 415 -10.89 31.70 -19.21
N GLN A 416 -11.11 31.05 -20.37
CA GLN A 416 -12.43 30.68 -20.88
C GLN A 416 -12.32 29.46 -21.80
N TYR A 417 -13.47 28.92 -22.23
CA TYR A 417 -13.52 27.83 -23.21
C TYR A 417 -13.94 28.35 -24.58
N ILE A 418 -13.35 27.77 -25.63
CA ILE A 418 -13.78 27.95 -27.02
C ILE A 418 -14.37 26.63 -27.52
N ILE A 419 -15.54 26.70 -28.17
CA ILE A 419 -16.11 25.62 -28.96
C ILE A 419 -15.71 25.86 -30.40
N ARG A 420 -14.96 24.93 -30.98
CA ARG A 420 -14.65 24.91 -32.40
C ARG A 420 -15.72 24.09 -33.11
N LYS A 421 -16.51 24.76 -33.93
CA LYS A 421 -17.46 24.14 -34.87
C LYS A 421 -16.89 24.24 -36.27
N THR A 422 -17.36 23.42 -37.20
CA THR A 422 -16.86 23.34 -38.59
C THR A 422 -16.90 24.66 -39.38
N LYS A 423 -17.57 25.70 -38.87
CA LYS A 423 -17.75 26.99 -39.55
C LYS A 423 -17.48 28.24 -38.71
N ASN A 424 -17.47 28.20 -37.38
CA ASN A 424 -17.23 29.35 -36.50
C ASN A 424 -16.83 28.89 -35.08
N ASP A 425 -16.01 29.68 -34.40
CA ASP A 425 -15.64 29.50 -33.00
C ASP A 425 -16.61 30.26 -32.09
N GLU A 426 -17.01 29.66 -30.97
CA GLU A 426 -17.91 30.24 -29.97
C GLU A 426 -17.23 30.26 -28.60
N HIS A 427 -17.28 31.39 -27.89
CA HIS A 427 -16.69 31.54 -26.57
C HIS A 427 -17.72 31.26 -25.47
N ILE A 428 -17.33 30.48 -24.47
CA ILE A 428 -18.16 30.19 -23.30
C ILE A 428 -17.51 30.85 -22.06
N PRO A 429 -18.23 31.72 -21.32
CA PRO A 429 -17.71 32.41 -20.13
C PRO A 429 -17.72 31.50 -18.88
N ILE A 430 -17.20 30.27 -19.01
CA ILE A 430 -16.99 29.35 -17.89
C ILE A 430 -15.50 29.36 -17.55
N SER A 431 -15.16 29.68 -16.30
CA SER A 431 -13.78 29.81 -15.84
C SER A 431 -13.09 28.47 -15.59
N GLY A 432 -13.84 27.37 -15.41
CA GLY A 432 -13.28 26.04 -15.26
C GLY A 432 -14.32 24.92 -15.27
N ILE A 433 -14.06 23.88 -16.05
CA ILE A 433 -14.88 22.66 -16.09
C ILE A 433 -14.06 21.55 -15.45
N TYR A 434 -14.51 21.04 -14.30
CA TYR A 434 -13.82 19.98 -13.55
C TYR A 434 -14.44 18.60 -13.75
N TYR A 435 -15.70 18.57 -14.17
CA TYR A 435 -16.46 17.34 -14.44
C TYR A 435 -17.36 17.57 -15.64
N ASN A 436 -17.37 16.60 -16.56
CA ASN A 436 -18.33 16.56 -17.65
C ASN A 436 -19.13 15.24 -17.62
N GLN A 437 -20.09 15.09 -18.53
CA GLN A 437 -20.98 13.92 -18.51
C GLN A 437 -20.23 12.58 -18.59
N LEU A 438 -19.09 12.53 -19.28
CA LEU A 438 -18.23 11.33 -19.32
C LEU A 438 -17.65 10.98 -17.95
N SER A 439 -17.34 11.98 -17.11
CA SER A 439 -16.83 11.76 -15.75
C SER A 439 -17.80 10.93 -14.89
N LEU A 440 -19.12 11.03 -15.14
CA LEU A 440 -20.14 10.34 -14.36
C LEU A 440 -20.10 8.82 -14.50
N TYR A 441 -19.45 8.26 -15.53
CA TYR A 441 -19.32 6.80 -15.66
C TYR A 441 -18.31 6.20 -14.67
N PHE A 442 -17.33 7.00 -14.24
CA PHE A 442 -16.21 6.55 -13.40
C PHE A 442 -16.23 7.12 -11.98
N SER A 443 -17.13 8.06 -11.69
CA SER A 443 -17.17 8.73 -10.39
C SER A 443 -18.59 9.08 -10.01
N GLU A 444 -19.02 8.55 -8.85
CA GLU A 444 -20.30 8.92 -8.25
C GLU A 444 -20.27 10.39 -7.79
N PRO A 445 -21.24 11.22 -8.19
CA PRO A 445 -21.25 12.66 -7.89
C PRO A 445 -21.79 12.95 -6.47
N VAL A 446 -21.19 12.37 -5.45
CA VAL A 446 -21.64 12.53 -4.04
C VAL A 446 -21.53 13.99 -3.58
N ASN A 447 -20.46 14.69 -3.98
CA ASN A 447 -20.16 16.06 -3.56
C ASN A 447 -20.17 17.08 -4.73
N ILE A 448 -20.76 16.70 -5.87
CA ILE A 448 -20.75 17.50 -7.10
C ILE A 448 -22.17 17.91 -7.42
N LYS A 449 -22.44 19.22 -7.50
CA LYS A 449 -23.78 19.77 -7.77
C LYS A 449 -24.06 19.98 -9.24
N GLN A 450 -23.03 20.12 -10.07
CA GLN A 450 -23.16 20.40 -11.49
C GLN A 450 -22.13 19.65 -12.32
N VAL A 451 -22.50 19.33 -13.56
CA VAL A 451 -21.65 18.66 -14.53
C VAL A 451 -21.78 19.35 -15.89
N TYR A 452 -20.67 19.52 -16.61
CA TYR A 452 -20.69 20.12 -17.93
C TYR A 452 -21.25 19.16 -18.99
N SER A 453 -22.07 19.68 -19.90
CA SER A 453 -22.52 18.97 -21.09
C SER A 453 -21.74 19.41 -22.32
N ASP A 454 -20.94 18.53 -22.91
CA ASP A 454 -20.25 18.81 -24.17
C ASP A 454 -21.21 18.90 -25.37
N PHE A 455 -22.43 18.35 -25.28
CA PHE A 455 -23.43 18.46 -26.34
C PHE A 455 -24.22 19.77 -26.31
N PHE A 456 -24.49 20.30 -25.11
CA PHE A 456 -25.30 21.51 -24.94
C PHE A 456 -24.48 22.74 -24.54
N HIS A 457 -23.20 22.55 -24.21
CA HIS A 457 -22.26 23.58 -23.76
C HIS A 457 -22.71 24.36 -22.54
N VAL A 458 -23.39 23.70 -21.60
CA VAL A 458 -23.89 24.28 -20.35
C VAL A 458 -23.58 23.39 -19.15
N MET A 459 -23.52 24.00 -17.97
CA MET A 459 -23.48 23.27 -16.70
C MET A 459 -24.89 22.78 -16.36
N LEU A 460 -25.03 21.46 -16.22
CA LEU A 460 -26.27 20.80 -15.82
C LEU A 460 -26.27 20.56 -14.32
N THR A 461 -27.39 20.80 -13.67
CA THR A 461 -27.59 20.48 -12.25
C THR A 461 -27.78 18.97 -12.06
N ILE A 462 -27.13 18.42 -11.05
CA ILE A 462 -27.28 17.04 -10.60
C ILE A 462 -28.29 17.01 -9.45
N GLU A 463 -29.36 16.23 -9.61
CA GLU A 463 -30.38 16.00 -8.59
C GLU A 463 -30.28 14.55 -8.09
N LYS A 464 -30.20 14.33 -6.77
CA LYS A 464 -30.25 12.98 -6.20
C LYS A 464 -31.69 12.59 -5.88
N ASN A 465 -32.19 11.54 -6.51
CA ASN A 465 -33.53 10.99 -6.28
C ASN A 465 -33.57 10.10 -5.03
N LYS A 466 -34.79 9.90 -4.49
CA LYS A 466 -35.05 9.03 -3.34
C LYS A 466 -34.64 7.57 -3.57
N ASP A 467 -34.67 7.11 -4.82
CA ASP A 467 -34.28 5.75 -5.21
C ASP A 467 -32.75 5.56 -5.34
N GLY A 468 -31.95 6.56 -4.93
CA GLY A 468 -30.49 6.52 -4.99
C GLY A 468 -29.88 6.85 -6.36
N MET A 469 -30.70 7.07 -7.39
CA MET A 469 -30.25 7.51 -8.71
C MET A 469 -29.96 9.02 -8.76
N TYR A 470 -28.98 9.41 -9.57
CA TYR A 470 -28.69 10.80 -9.90
C TYR A 470 -29.35 11.16 -11.24
N LYS A 471 -30.09 12.26 -11.26
CA LYS A 471 -30.86 12.76 -12.39
C LYS A 471 -30.19 14.00 -12.98
N LEU A 472 -30.10 14.05 -14.30
CA LEU A 472 -29.77 15.23 -15.09
C LEU A 472 -30.94 15.59 -15.99
N THR A 473 -31.41 16.82 -15.91
CA THR A 473 -32.37 17.40 -16.85
C THR A 473 -31.60 18.16 -17.93
N LEU A 474 -31.78 17.78 -19.19
CA LEU A 474 -31.12 18.39 -20.35
C LEU A 474 -31.91 19.63 -20.83
N PRO A 475 -31.28 20.59 -21.52
CA PRO A 475 -31.95 21.82 -21.99
C PRO A 475 -33.12 21.58 -22.96
N ASP A 476 -33.14 20.44 -23.65
CA ASP A 476 -34.22 20.02 -24.54
C ASP A 476 -35.38 19.31 -23.80
N GLY A 477 -35.35 19.29 -22.47
CA GLY A 477 -36.36 18.64 -21.61
C GLY A 477 -36.17 17.14 -21.44
N ASN A 478 -35.18 16.54 -22.10
CA ASN A 478 -34.88 15.12 -21.93
C ASN A 478 -34.13 14.85 -20.61
N ILE A 479 -34.16 13.60 -20.13
CA ILE A 479 -33.63 13.25 -18.81
C ILE A 479 -32.66 12.08 -18.90
N ASN A 480 -31.55 12.15 -18.17
CA ASN A 480 -30.64 11.04 -17.96
C ASN A 480 -30.62 10.69 -16.46
N TYR A 481 -30.70 9.40 -16.12
CA TYR A 481 -30.51 8.89 -14.77
C TYR A 481 -29.27 8.01 -14.70
N TYR A 482 -28.55 8.08 -13.58
CA TYR A 482 -27.33 7.32 -13.32
C TYR A 482 -27.45 6.61 -11.98
N LEU A 483 -27.12 5.32 -11.95
CA LEU A 483 -27.06 4.49 -10.75
C LEU A 483 -25.65 3.96 -10.56
N TYR A 484 -25.22 3.89 -9.30
CA TYR A 484 -23.85 3.56 -8.93
C TYR A 484 -23.81 2.34 -8.00
N THR A 485 -22.73 1.59 -8.07
CA THR A 485 -22.42 0.51 -7.13
C THR A 485 -20.92 0.56 -6.86
N ASN A 486 -20.52 0.67 -5.60
CA ASN A 486 -19.12 0.86 -5.19
C ASN A 486 -18.42 2.04 -5.93
N GLY A 487 -19.14 3.13 -6.16
CA GLY A 487 -18.61 4.34 -6.81
C GLY A 487 -18.49 4.31 -8.34
N ILE A 488 -18.77 3.16 -8.99
CA ILE A 488 -18.78 3.02 -10.46
C ILE A 488 -20.23 3.07 -10.98
N CYS A 489 -20.47 3.73 -12.10
CA CYS A 489 -21.80 3.78 -12.70
C CYS A 489 -22.16 2.41 -13.29
N THR A 490 -23.15 1.72 -12.73
CA THR A 490 -23.55 0.38 -13.19
C THR A 490 -24.73 0.42 -14.15
N TYR A 491 -25.52 1.50 -14.10
CA TYR A 491 -26.71 1.63 -14.92
C TYR A 491 -27.00 3.09 -15.29
N VAL A 492 -27.31 3.34 -16.56
CA VAL A 492 -27.76 4.65 -17.06
C VAL A 492 -29.10 4.50 -17.76
N LYS A 493 -30.09 5.31 -17.40
CA LYS A 493 -31.39 5.36 -18.08
C LYS A 493 -31.55 6.69 -18.79
N ILE A 494 -31.63 6.62 -20.11
CA ILE A 494 -31.78 7.77 -21.00
C ILE A 494 -33.24 7.85 -21.44
N VAL A 495 -33.96 8.85 -20.92
CA VAL A 495 -35.36 9.12 -21.26
C VAL A 495 -35.39 10.22 -22.31
N ARG A 496 -35.96 9.91 -23.47
CA ARG A 496 -36.25 10.85 -24.55
C ARG A 496 -37.75 10.90 -24.79
N SER A 497 -38.25 11.99 -25.39
CA SER A 497 -39.69 12.17 -25.66
C SER A 497 -40.35 11.00 -26.41
N LEU A 498 -39.59 10.27 -27.24
CA LEU A 498 -40.10 9.19 -28.10
C LEU A 498 -39.62 7.79 -27.69
N PHE A 499 -38.66 7.66 -26.77
CA PHE A 499 -38.10 6.36 -26.38
C PHE A 499 -37.28 6.44 -25.10
N THR A 500 -37.11 5.29 -24.46
CA THR A 500 -36.16 5.11 -23.36
C THR A 500 -35.10 4.08 -23.75
N ILE A 501 -33.84 4.37 -23.42
CA ILE A 501 -32.70 3.46 -23.61
C ILE A 501 -32.01 3.28 -22.26
N GLU A 502 -31.53 2.07 -22.01
CA GLU A 502 -30.80 1.72 -20.79
C GLU A 502 -29.40 1.23 -21.14
N PHE A 503 -28.40 1.67 -20.40
CA PHE A 503 -27.03 1.19 -20.48
C PHE A 503 -26.80 0.34 -19.24
N LYS A 504 -26.49 -0.94 -19.43
CA LYS A 504 -26.22 -1.89 -18.34
C LYS A 504 -24.76 -2.30 -18.40
N LEU A 505 -24.02 -2.03 -17.33
CA LEU A 505 -22.64 -2.48 -17.20
C LEU A 505 -22.62 -4.02 -17.32
N SER A 506 -21.81 -4.53 -18.24
CA SER A 506 -21.75 -5.94 -18.62
C SER A 506 -20.57 -6.66 -17.97
#